data_AF-A0A7X8EVA4-F1
#
_entry.id   AF-A0A7X8EVA4-F1
#
_cell.length_a   1.000
_cell.length_b   1.000
_cell.length_c   1.000
_cell.angle_alpha   90.00
_cell.angle_beta   90.00
_cell.angle_gamma   90.00
#
_symmetry.space_group_name_H-M   'P 1'
#
loop_
_entity.id
_entity.type
_entity.pdbx_description
1 polymer ?
#
loop_
_entity_poly.entity_id
_entity_poly.type
_entity_poly.pdbx_seq_one_letter_code
_entity_poly.pdbx_strand_id
1 'polypeptide(L)'
;MTRAEIRRQSRENEKKMAVYTLTAEQIEKIKRDCTSKGIEAAFMLMLSLPLLVLHDKFGFGNKRLTQFITELDRLRDCTNEDRLSLKDIVDEVYRSTGIKLEGRLNGRKLEL
;
A
#
# COMPACT_ATOMS: atom_id res chain seq x y z
N MET A 1 -6.14 30.11 30.29
CA MET A 1 -6.00 30.44 28.85
C MET A 1 -6.18 31.93 28.68
N THR A 2 -5.16 32.61 28.17
CA THR A 2 -5.11 34.07 28.02
C THR A 2 -5.80 34.48 26.71
N ARG A 3 -6.42 35.67 26.64
CA ARG A 3 -7.10 36.17 25.41
C ARG A 3 -6.23 36.11 24.14
N ALA A 4 -4.91 36.28 24.29
CA ALA A 4 -3.95 36.16 23.19
C ALA A 4 -3.78 34.71 22.68
N GLU A 5 -3.86 33.72 23.57
CA GLU A 5 -3.77 32.29 23.22
C GLU A 5 -5.02 31.84 22.47
N ILE A 6 -6.21 32.28 22.91
CA ILE A 6 -7.49 31.99 22.24
C ILE A 6 -7.48 32.52 20.79
N ARG A 7 -6.96 33.73 20.56
CA ARG A 7 -6.83 34.31 19.20
C ARG A 7 -5.80 33.59 18.32
N ARG A 8 -4.74 33.05 18.92
CA ARG A 8 -3.75 32.25 18.19
C ARG A 8 -4.35 30.91 17.78
N GLN A 9 -5.00 30.22 18.71
CA GLN A 9 -5.71 28.96 18.43
C GLN A 9 -6.83 29.14 17.41
N SER A 10 -7.61 30.24 17.49
CA SER A 10 -8.69 30.48 16.52
C SER A 10 -8.13 30.69 15.10
N ARG A 11 -7.06 31.48 14.94
CA ARG A 11 -6.38 31.67 13.64
C ARG A 11 -5.73 30.40 13.11
N GLU A 12 -5.20 29.57 14.00
CA GLU A 12 -4.58 28.29 13.63
C GLU A 12 -5.63 27.25 13.22
N ASN A 13 -6.79 27.26 13.86
CA ASN A 13 -7.94 26.44 13.48
C ASN A 13 -8.60 26.95 12.19
N GLU A 14 -8.71 28.26 11.98
CA GLU A 14 -9.19 28.87 10.73
C GLU A 14 -8.31 28.48 9.54
N LYS A 15 -6.98 28.45 9.71
CA LYS A 15 -6.05 27.97 8.68
C LYS A 15 -6.24 26.49 8.32
N LYS A 16 -6.63 25.65 9.29
CA LYS A 16 -6.89 24.22 9.07
C LYS A 16 -8.20 23.97 8.31
N MET A 17 -9.13 24.93 8.32
CA MET A 17 -10.46 24.81 7.69
C MET A 17 -10.64 25.71 6.46
N ALA A 18 -9.55 26.15 5.82
CA ALA A 18 -9.63 26.93 4.59
C ALA A 18 -10.43 26.18 3.52
N VAL A 19 -11.51 26.81 3.04
CA VAL A 19 -12.37 26.27 1.98
C VAL A 19 -11.76 26.62 0.64
N TYR A 20 -11.49 25.61 -0.19
CA TYR A 20 -10.97 25.76 -1.54
C TYR A 20 -12.01 25.32 -2.57
N THR A 21 -12.14 26.08 -3.65
CA THR A 21 -12.96 25.68 -4.80
C THR A 21 -12.08 24.92 -5.79
N LEU A 22 -12.44 23.66 -6.06
CA LEU A 22 -11.73 22.78 -6.98
C LEU A 22 -12.64 22.39 -8.15
N THR A 23 -12.06 22.19 -9.34
CA THR A 23 -12.78 21.61 -10.48
C THR A 23 -12.93 20.09 -10.31
N ALA A 24 -13.93 19.50 -10.97
CA ALA A 24 -14.14 18.05 -10.93
C ALA A 24 -12.90 17.25 -11.41
N GLU A 25 -12.20 17.75 -12.43
CA GLU A 25 -10.97 17.15 -12.94
C GLU A 25 -9.83 17.18 -11.92
N GLN A 26 -9.68 18.28 -11.16
CA GLN A 26 -8.70 18.38 -10.08
C GLN A 26 -9.00 17.39 -8.95
N ILE A 27 -10.28 17.21 -8.60
CA ILE A 27 -10.70 16.22 -7.59
C ILE A 27 -10.35 14.81 -8.05
N GLU A 28 -10.65 14.46 -9.30
CA GLU A 28 -10.33 13.14 -9.85
C GLU A 28 -8.82 12.89 -9.91
N LYS A 29 -8.04 13.91 -10.29
CA LYS A 29 -6.58 13.82 -10.26
C LYS A 29 -6.05 13.57 -8.84
N ILE A 30 -6.53 14.32 -7.85
CA ILE A 30 -6.14 14.14 -6.44
C ILE A 30 -6.45 12.71 -5.97
N LYS A 31 -7.65 12.20 -6.28
CA LYS A 31 -8.02 10.82 -5.92
C LYS A 31 -7.08 9.80 -6.55
N ARG A 32 -6.79 9.91 -7.84
CA ARG A 32 -5.87 9.00 -8.55
C ARG A 32 -4.46 9.08 -7.98
N ASP A 33 -3.93 10.28 -7.76
CA ASP A 33 -2.60 10.48 -7.21
C ASP A 33 -2.47 9.90 -5.79
N CYS A 34 -3.48 10.13 -4.94
CA CYS A 34 -3.53 9.54 -3.61
C CYS A 34 -3.62 8.01 -3.65
N THR A 35 -4.42 7.48 -4.59
CA THR A 35 -4.60 6.03 -4.75
C THR A 35 -3.31 5.38 -5.25
N SER A 36 -2.66 5.94 -6.27
CA SER A 36 -1.38 5.44 -6.80
C SER A 36 -0.31 5.43 -5.72
N LYS A 37 -0.15 6.53 -4.99
CA LYS A 37 0.82 6.62 -3.86
C LYS A 37 0.51 5.62 -2.76
N GLY A 38 -0.76 5.40 -2.44
CA GLY A 38 -1.19 4.41 -1.47
C GLY A 38 -0.85 2.98 -1.90
N ILE A 39 -1.10 2.66 -3.17
CA ILE A 39 -0.77 1.36 -3.76
C ILE A 39 0.74 1.14 -3.79
N GLU A 40 1.52 2.12 -4.24
CA GLU A 40 2.99 2.05 -4.27
C GLU A 40 3.57 1.82 -2.87
N ALA A 41 3.09 2.55 -1.87
CA ALA A 41 3.53 2.39 -0.49
C ALA A 41 3.17 1.00 0.06
N ALA A 42 1.95 0.52 -0.20
CA ALA A 42 1.50 -0.81 0.22
C ALA A 42 2.31 -1.92 -0.45
N PHE A 43 2.62 -1.78 -1.74
CA PHE A 43 3.45 -2.72 -2.49
C PHE A 43 4.87 -2.79 -1.91
N MET A 44 5.50 -1.63 -1.67
CA MET A 44 6.83 -1.57 -1.05
C MET A 44 6.85 -2.19 0.35
N LEU A 45 5.80 -1.99 1.15
CA LEU A 45 5.67 -2.63 2.47
C LEU A 45 5.54 -4.16 2.34
N MET A 46 4.68 -4.64 1.44
CA MET A 46 4.49 -6.08 1.20
C MET A 46 5.72 -6.77 0.64
N LEU A 47 6.66 -6.04 0.01
CA LEU A 47 7.95 -6.58 -0.43
C LEU A 47 9.04 -6.51 0.65
N SER A 48 9.13 -5.37 1.33
CA SER A 48 10.20 -5.13 2.31
C SER A 48 10.06 -6.01 3.56
N LEU A 49 8.84 -6.24 4.05
CA LEU A 49 8.62 -7.04 5.25
C LEU A 49 9.04 -8.51 5.06
N PRO A 50 8.62 -9.23 3.99
CA PRO A 50 9.12 -10.58 3.75
C PRO A 50 10.63 -10.64 3.54
N LEU A 51 11.25 -9.66 2.86
CA LEU A 51 12.70 -9.64 2.67
C LEU A 51 13.46 -9.58 4.01
N LEU A 52 12.99 -8.76 4.96
CA LEU A 52 13.55 -8.71 6.30
C LEU A 52 13.37 -10.05 7.04
N VAL A 53 12.20 -10.67 6.93
CA VAL A 53 11.95 -11.98 7.53
C VAL A 53 12.87 -13.06 6.92
N LEU A 54 13.02 -13.08 5.60
CA LEU A 54 13.92 -14.00 4.89
C LEU A 54 15.38 -13.81 5.31
N HIS A 55 15.82 -12.56 5.48
CA HIS A 55 17.16 -12.25 5.95
C HIS A 55 17.37 -12.68 7.41
N ASP A 56 16.53 -12.18 8.33
CA ASP A 56 16.77 -12.29 9.78
C ASP A 56 16.35 -13.64 10.38
N LYS A 57 15.29 -14.25 9.87
CA LYS A 57 14.75 -15.52 10.41
C LYS A 57 15.19 -16.74 9.64
N PHE A 58 15.34 -16.61 8.32
CA PHE A 58 15.74 -17.72 7.46
C PHE A 58 17.20 -17.67 7.02
N GLY A 59 17.95 -16.61 7.40
CA GLY A 59 19.38 -16.48 7.13
C GLY A 59 19.73 -16.29 5.65
N PHE A 60 18.81 -15.76 4.85
CA PHE A 60 19.06 -15.54 3.44
C PHE A 60 20.09 -14.42 3.25
N GLY A 61 21.25 -14.76 2.68
CA GLY A 61 22.22 -13.77 2.26
C GLY A 61 21.82 -13.04 0.98
N ASN A 62 22.54 -11.95 0.67
CA ASN A 62 22.24 -11.05 -0.44
C ASN A 62 21.93 -11.73 -1.77
N LYS A 63 22.68 -12.77 -2.16
CA LYS A 63 22.45 -13.50 -3.41
C LYS A 63 21.05 -14.13 -3.51
N ARG A 64 20.57 -14.73 -2.41
CA ARG A 64 19.22 -15.36 -2.39
C ARG A 64 18.12 -14.31 -2.36
N LEU A 65 18.34 -13.20 -1.65
CA LEU A 65 17.39 -12.08 -1.63
C LEU A 65 17.27 -11.42 -3.02
N THR A 66 18.39 -11.21 -3.72
CA THR A 66 18.37 -10.70 -5.10
C THR A 66 17.62 -11.64 -6.03
N GLN A 67 17.85 -12.95 -5.93
CA GLN A 67 17.10 -13.93 -6.71
C GLN A 67 15.60 -13.89 -6.42
N PHE A 68 15.21 -13.79 -5.15
CA PHE A 68 13.80 -13.65 -4.77
C PHE A 68 13.16 -12.41 -5.40
N ILE A 69 13.83 -11.25 -5.35
CA ILE A 69 13.34 -10.01 -5.97
C ILE A 69 13.20 -10.18 -7.48
N THR A 70 14.19 -10.77 -8.15
CA THR A 70 14.13 -11.01 -9.60
C THR A 70 12.96 -11.91 -10.01
N GLU A 71 12.70 -13.00 -9.28
CA GLU A 71 11.55 -13.87 -9.60
C GLU A 71 10.21 -13.17 -9.30
N LEU A 72 10.17 -12.31 -8.29
CA LEU A 72 8.98 -11.53 -7.98
C LEU A 72 8.69 -10.49 -9.07
N ASP A 73 9.72 -9.79 -9.57
CA ASP A 73 9.58 -8.85 -10.69
C ASP A 73 9.08 -9.57 -11.96
N ARG A 74 9.56 -10.78 -12.25
CA ARG A 74 9.06 -11.59 -13.37
C ARG A 74 7.58 -11.95 -13.21
N LEU A 75 7.17 -12.35 -12.00
CA LEU A 75 5.75 -12.63 -11.71
C LEU A 75 4.89 -11.38 -11.88
N ARG A 76 5.41 -10.21 -11.49
CA ARG A 76 4.76 -8.92 -11.69
C ARG A 76 4.58 -8.59 -13.18
N ASP A 77 5.61 -8.80 -13.99
CA ASP A 77 5.53 -8.55 -15.43
C ASP A 77 4.51 -9.46 -16.12
N CYS A 78 4.39 -10.72 -15.68
CA CYS A 78 3.33 -11.63 -16.14
C CYS A 78 1.91 -11.22 -15.70
N THR A 79 1.77 -10.44 -14.61
CA THR A 79 0.46 -9.99 -14.10
C THR A 79 0.01 -8.65 -14.71
N ASN A 80 0.93 -7.82 -15.21
CA ASN A 80 0.61 -6.53 -15.83
C ASN A 80 -0.05 -6.63 -17.23
N GLU A 81 -0.10 -7.81 -17.86
CA GLU A 81 -0.72 -8.03 -19.18
C GLU A 81 -2.26 -8.17 -19.15
N ASP A 82 -2.97 -7.72 -18.10
CA ASP A 82 -4.41 -7.96 -17.87
C ASP A 82 -4.80 -9.46 -17.75
N ARG A 83 -3.83 -10.36 -17.49
CA ARG A 83 -4.07 -11.83 -17.50
C ARG A 83 -4.33 -12.46 -16.13
N LEU A 84 -4.05 -11.78 -15.01
CA LEU A 84 -4.29 -12.28 -13.66
C LEU A 84 -4.84 -11.20 -12.73
N SER A 85 -6.02 -11.44 -12.16
CA SER A 85 -6.56 -10.64 -11.06
C SER A 85 -5.90 -10.99 -9.73
N LEU A 86 -5.98 -10.09 -8.73
CA LEU A 86 -5.51 -10.36 -7.36
C LEU A 86 -6.11 -11.65 -6.78
N LYS A 87 -7.37 -11.93 -7.14
CA LYS A 87 -8.07 -13.15 -6.75
C LYS A 87 -7.40 -14.40 -7.34
N ASP A 88 -7.03 -14.38 -8.62
CA ASP A 88 -6.36 -15.51 -9.27
C ASP A 88 -5.02 -15.84 -8.60
N ILE A 89 -4.29 -14.83 -8.13
CA ILE A 89 -3.04 -15.02 -7.38
C ILE A 89 -3.32 -15.68 -6.03
N VAL A 90 -4.33 -15.21 -5.29
CA VAL A 90 -4.68 -15.78 -3.97
C VAL A 90 -5.19 -17.21 -4.10
N ASP A 91 -5.99 -17.49 -5.13
CA ASP A 91 -6.48 -18.83 -5.44
C ASP A 91 -5.32 -19.76 -5.83
N GLU A 92 -4.34 -19.29 -6.61
CA GLU A 92 -3.16 -20.08 -6.97
C GLU A 92 -2.23 -20.34 -5.78
N VAL A 93 -2.06 -19.37 -4.86
CA VAL A 93 -1.33 -19.61 -3.60
C VAL A 93 -2.03 -20.71 -2.80
N TYR A 94 -3.36 -20.66 -2.68
CA TYR A 94 -4.11 -21.70 -1.98
C TYR A 94 -3.96 -23.06 -2.67
N ARG A 95 -4.06 -23.11 -4.01
CA ARG A 95 -3.90 -24.35 -4.78
C ARG A 95 -2.52 -24.96 -4.63
N SER A 96 -1.47 -24.15 -4.71
CA SER A 96 -0.07 -24.60 -4.73
C SER A 96 0.48 -24.91 -3.33
N THR A 97 0.05 -24.18 -2.30
CA THR A 97 0.62 -24.30 -0.94
C THR A 97 -0.37 -24.83 0.10
N GLY A 98 -1.67 -24.84 -0.20
CA GLY A 98 -2.73 -25.11 0.77
C GLY A 98 -2.99 -23.97 1.75
N ILE A 99 -2.25 -22.87 1.68
CA ILE A 99 -2.35 -21.74 2.62
C ILE A 99 -3.42 -20.75 2.13
N LYS A 100 -4.37 -20.43 3.00
CA LYS A 100 -5.36 -19.38 2.75
C LYS A 100 -4.81 -18.02 3.15
N LEU A 101 -4.66 -17.12 2.18
CA LEU A 101 -4.35 -15.72 2.42
C LEU A 101 -5.65 -14.96 2.74
N GLU A 102 -5.80 -14.55 3.99
CA GLU A 102 -6.84 -13.61 4.39
C GLU A 102 -6.26 -12.20 4.46
N GLY A 103 -6.64 -11.33 3.52
CA GLY A 103 -6.32 -9.91 3.62
C GLY A 103 -7.09 -9.29 4.79
N ARG A 104 -6.39 -8.55 5.67
CA ARG A 104 -7.03 -7.74 6.72
C ARG A 104 -6.56 -6.30 6.62
N LEU A 105 -7.49 -5.36 6.50
CA LEU A 105 -7.21 -3.93 6.53
C LEU A 105 -7.98 -3.30 7.68
N ASN A 106 -7.28 -2.65 8.63
CA ASN A 106 -7.89 -2.03 9.81
C ASN A 106 -8.85 -2.97 10.59
N GLY A 107 -8.47 -4.26 10.70
CA GLY A 107 -9.27 -5.26 11.40
C GLY A 107 -10.48 -5.80 10.62
N ARG A 108 -10.74 -5.33 9.41
CA ARG A 108 -11.78 -5.86 8.51
C ARG A 108 -11.17 -6.84 7.51
N LYS A 109 -11.86 -7.95 7.26
CA LYS A 109 -11.49 -8.86 6.17
C LYS A 109 -11.69 -8.13 4.84
N LEU A 110 -10.70 -8.25 3.96
CA LEU A 110 -10.82 -7.86 2.57
C LEU A 110 -11.61 -8.95 1.86
N GLU A 111 -12.73 -8.59 1.24
CA GLU A 111 -13.38 -9.46 0.27
C GLU A 111 -12.60 -9.33 -1.05
N LEU A 112 -12.01 -10.44 -1.49
CA LEU A 112 -11.20 -10.56 -2.70
C LEU A 112 -12.03 -11.16 -3.84
#